data_AF-A0A6P0V9J8-F1
#
_entry.id   AF-A0A6P0V9J8-F1
#
_cell.length_a   1.000
_cell.length_b   1.000
_cell.length_c   1.000
_cell.angle_alpha   90.00
_cell.angle_beta   90.00
_cell.angle_gamma   90.00
#
_symmetry.space_group_name_H-M   'P 1'
#
loop_
_entity.id
_entity.type
_entity.pdbx_description
1 polymer ?
#
loop_
_entity_poly.entity_id
_entity_poly.type
_entity_poly.pdbx_seq_one_letter_code
_entity_poly.pdbx_strand_id
1 'polypeptide(L)'
;MPPATDIRQKAITLIGELPQNKLIAVVQLLEFLAEPSQQSKVSIQETQLLEVIQNHLPEDEQIRLNILRDRCEYGELSEAEHQELIGYEDWLEQRRVEQLEALIKLAA
;
A
#
# COMPACT_ATOMS: atom_id res chain seq x y z
N MET A 1 -10.06 19.68 -4.31
CA MET A 1 -8.60 19.65 -4.51
C MET A 1 -8.23 20.88 -5.34
N PRO A 2 -7.43 21.84 -4.85
CA PRO A 2 -6.98 22.94 -5.69
C PRO A 2 -6.03 22.39 -6.77
N PRO A 3 -6.12 22.88 -8.03
CA PRO A 3 -5.28 22.41 -9.13
C PRO A 3 -3.81 22.74 -8.82
N ALA A 4 -2.91 21.78 -9.08
CA ALA A 4 -1.47 21.90 -8.80
C ALA A 4 -0.80 23.16 -9.40
N THR A 5 -1.43 23.74 -10.42
CA THR A 5 -1.03 25.00 -11.08
C THR A 5 -1.03 26.20 -10.14
N ASP A 6 -1.97 26.27 -9.19
CA ASP A 6 -2.10 27.40 -8.25
C ASP A 6 -0.98 27.43 -7.21
N ILE A 7 -0.49 26.27 -6.80
CA ILE A 7 0.54 26.15 -5.77
C ILE A 7 1.88 26.61 -6.33
N ARG A 8 2.21 26.22 -7.57
CA ARG A 8 3.44 26.65 -8.25
C ARG A 8 3.48 28.17 -8.44
N GLN A 9 2.37 28.75 -8.89
CA GLN A 9 2.30 30.19 -9.13
C GLN A 9 2.45 30.98 -7.82
N LYS A 10 1.78 30.53 -6.75
CA LYS A 10 1.93 31.13 -5.41
C LYS A 10 3.35 31.03 -4.87
N ALA A 11 4.03 29.90 -5.05
CA ALA A 11 5.41 29.73 -4.63
C ALA A 11 6.36 30.71 -5.34
N ILE A 12 6.18 30.90 -6.65
CA ILE A 12 6.98 31.86 -7.43
C ILE A 12 6.76 33.30 -6.92
N THR A 13 5.51 33.69 -6.66
CA THR A 13 5.19 35.02 -6.11
C THR A 13 5.84 35.23 -4.73
N LEU A 14 5.72 34.25 -3.84
CA LEU A 14 6.30 34.32 -2.49
C LEU A 14 7.83 34.39 -2.50
N ILE A 15 8.49 33.72 -3.46
CA ILE A 15 9.94 33.82 -3.65
C ILE A 15 10.34 35.20 -4.19
N GLY A 16 9.53 35.78 -5.08
CA GLY A 16 9.73 37.13 -5.61
C GLY A 16 9.57 38.25 -4.57
N GLU A 17 8.71 38.04 -3.57
CA GLU A 17 8.46 38.99 -2.48
C GLU A 17 9.46 38.89 -1.31
N LEU A 18 10.34 37.89 -1.31
CA LEU A 18 11.29 37.68 -0.24
C LEU A 18 12.46 38.69 -0.29
N PRO A 19 12.87 39.25 0.86
CA PRO A 19 14.01 40.14 0.92
C PRO A 19 15.31 39.36 0.63
N GLN A 20 16.24 40.00 -0.10
CA GLN A 20 17.45 39.36 -0.63
C GLN A 20 18.30 38.64 0.44
N ASN A 21 18.30 39.14 1.67
CA ASN A 21 19.04 38.55 2.80
C ASN A 21 18.49 37.18 3.24
N LYS A 22 17.29 36.79 2.80
CA LYS A 22 16.66 35.51 3.12
C LYS A 22 16.62 34.53 1.94
N LEU A 23 16.92 34.99 0.73
CA LEU A 23 16.90 34.14 -0.47
C LEU A 23 17.87 32.97 -0.36
N ILE A 24 19.07 33.20 0.18
CA ILE A 24 20.08 32.15 0.34
C ILE A 24 19.59 31.02 1.25
N ALA A 25 18.95 31.36 2.38
CA ALA A 25 18.41 30.37 3.31
C ALA A 25 17.24 29.57 2.70
N VAL A 26 16.44 30.22 1.84
CA VAL A 26 15.33 29.56 1.13
C VAL A 26 15.85 28.62 0.05
N VAL A 27 16.88 29.02 -0.70
CA VAL A 27 17.52 28.15 -1.70
C VAL A 27 18.15 26.94 -1.01
N GLN A 28 18.86 27.11 0.10
CA GLN A 28 19.43 25.99 0.86
C GLN A 28 18.37 25.03 1.40
N LEU A 29 17.24 25.55 1.88
CA LEU A 29 16.11 24.73 2.29
C LEU A 29 15.50 23.97 1.10
N LEU A 30 15.34 24.62 -0.05
CA LEU A 30 14.82 23.98 -1.25
C LEU A 30 15.79 22.93 -1.80
N GLU A 31 17.09 23.16 -1.75
CA GLU A 31 18.12 22.18 -2.09
C GLU A 31 18.07 20.99 -1.15
N PHE A 32 17.94 21.20 0.16
CA PHE A 32 17.76 20.14 1.15
C PHE A 32 16.46 19.34 0.96
N LEU A 33 15.36 20.01 0.59
CA LEU A 33 14.08 19.35 0.28
C LEU A 33 14.08 18.67 -1.09
N ALA A 34 14.92 19.13 -2.02
CA ALA A 34 15.09 18.56 -3.35
C ALA A 34 16.15 17.46 -3.40
N GLU A 35 17.02 17.37 -2.39
CA GLU A 35 17.80 16.16 -2.16
C GLU A 35 16.79 15.01 -2.05
N PRO A 36 16.87 14.00 -2.93
CA PRO A 36 16.07 12.82 -2.75
C PRO A 36 16.49 12.28 -1.40
N SER A 37 15.57 12.39 -0.43
CA SER A 37 15.72 11.84 0.90
C SER A 37 16.38 10.48 0.73
N GLN A 38 17.39 10.18 1.54
CA GLN A 38 18.13 8.92 1.55
C GLN A 38 17.24 7.70 1.90
N GLN A 39 16.01 7.62 1.38
CA GLN A 39 15.12 6.46 1.28
C GLN A 39 15.72 5.31 0.45
N SER A 40 16.96 5.44 -0.02
CA SER A 40 17.57 4.52 -0.99
C SER A 40 18.07 3.19 -0.43
N LYS A 41 17.71 2.81 0.81
CA LYS A 41 17.97 1.44 1.34
C LYS A 41 16.85 0.85 2.18
N VAL A 42 16.01 1.68 2.78
CA VAL A 42 14.79 1.27 3.48
C VAL A 42 13.71 0.78 2.48
N SER A 43 13.80 1.18 1.21
CA SER A 43 12.66 1.18 0.28
C SER A 43 12.29 -0.15 -0.39
N ILE A 44 13.16 -1.12 -0.62
CA ILE A 44 12.77 -2.29 -1.46
C ILE A 44 12.19 -3.42 -0.61
N GLN A 45 12.89 -3.80 0.46
CA GLN A 45 12.47 -4.91 1.32
C GLN A 45 11.18 -4.59 2.06
N GLU A 46 11.03 -3.36 2.59
CA GLU A 46 9.77 -2.94 3.19
C GLU A 46 8.64 -2.89 2.17
N THR A 47 8.88 -2.41 0.95
CA THR A 47 7.84 -2.41 -0.10
C THR A 47 7.41 -3.83 -0.45
N GLN A 48 8.34 -4.78 -0.55
CA GLN A 48 8.01 -6.20 -0.77
C GLN A 48 7.20 -6.79 0.39
N LEU A 49 7.55 -6.48 1.64
CA LEU A 49 6.78 -6.92 2.81
C LEU A 49 5.39 -6.30 2.81
N LEU A 50 5.27 -5.01 2.46
CA LEU A 50 3.99 -4.32 2.34
C LEU A 50 3.13 -4.87 1.19
N GLU A 51 3.73 -5.30 0.09
CA GLU A 51 3.04 -6.00 -1.00
C GLU A 51 2.48 -7.34 -0.51
N VAL A 52 3.27 -8.14 0.22
CA VAL A 52 2.79 -9.40 0.82
C VAL A 52 1.61 -9.15 1.78
N ILE A 53 1.69 -8.11 2.61
CA ILE A 53 0.64 -7.74 3.57
C ILE A 53 -0.64 -7.29 2.85
N GLN A 54 -0.53 -6.50 1.79
CA GLN A 54 -1.68 -5.94 1.05
C GLN A 54 -2.26 -6.88 0.01
N ASN A 55 -1.59 -8.00 -0.27
CA ASN A 55 -2.08 -8.94 -1.24
C ASN A 55 -3.34 -9.61 -0.66
N HIS A 56 -4.50 -9.34 -1.27
CA HIS A 56 -5.80 -9.91 -0.92
C HIS A 56 -6.31 -10.83 -2.03
N LEU A 57 -7.33 -11.64 -1.72
CA LEU A 57 -7.98 -12.48 -2.72
C LEU A 57 -8.66 -11.53 -3.73
N PRO A 58 -8.57 -11.77 -5.05
CA PRO A 58 -9.31 -10.98 -6.02
C PRO A 58 -10.80 -10.92 -5.67
N GLU A 59 -11.46 -9.80 -5.97
CA GLU A 59 -12.85 -9.58 -5.56
C GLU A 59 -13.80 -10.68 -6.06
N ASP A 60 -13.62 -11.14 -7.30
CA ASP A 60 -14.42 -12.22 -7.89
C ASP A 60 -14.24 -13.55 -7.14
N GLU A 61 -13.00 -13.87 -6.74
CA GLU A 61 -12.69 -15.07 -5.97
C GLU A 61 -13.22 -14.95 -4.53
N GLN A 62 -13.18 -13.75 -3.94
CA GLN A 62 -13.77 -13.49 -2.62
C GLN A 62 -15.29 -13.65 -2.64
N ILE A 63 -15.96 -13.20 -3.71
CA ILE A 63 -17.40 -13.42 -3.90
C ILE A 63 -17.68 -14.92 -4.05
N ARG A 64 -16.89 -15.63 -4.85
CA ARG A 64 -17.03 -17.09 -5.01
C ARG A 64 -16.88 -17.83 -3.69
N LEU A 65 -15.86 -17.49 -2.90
CA LEU A 65 -15.64 -18.06 -1.58
C LEU A 65 -16.82 -17.80 -0.63
N ASN A 66 -17.36 -16.58 -0.60
CA ASN A 66 -18.52 -16.26 0.23
C ASN A 66 -19.74 -17.09 -0.17
N ILE A 67 -20.02 -17.23 -1.47
CA ILE A 67 -21.12 -18.07 -1.98
C ILE A 67 -20.93 -19.53 -1.56
N LEU A 68 -19.70 -20.06 -1.64
CA LEU A 68 -19.39 -21.43 -1.24
C LEU A 68 -19.61 -21.62 0.27
N ARG A 69 -19.16 -20.67 1.10
CA ARG A 69 -19.39 -20.71 2.56
C ARG A 69 -20.87 -20.69 2.90
N ASP A 70 -21.63 -19.76 2.33
CA ASP A 70 -23.07 -19.65 2.55
C ASP A 70 -23.76 -20.96 2.19
N ARG A 71 -23.49 -21.52 1.01
CA ARG A 71 -24.09 -22.80 0.57
C ARG A 71 -23.61 -24.00 1.38
N CYS A 72 -22.40 -23.95 1.95
CA CYS A 72 -21.90 -24.97 2.86
C CYS A 72 -22.74 -25.03 4.13
N GLU A 73 -23.13 -23.87 4.68
CA GLU A 73 -23.98 -23.79 5.89
C GLU A 73 -25.34 -24.44 5.67
N TYR A 74 -25.90 -24.33 4.46
CA TYR A 74 -27.14 -25.00 4.07
C TYR A 74 -26.97 -26.46 3.63
N GLY A 75 -25.74 -26.98 3.56
CA GLY A 75 -25.45 -28.34 3.11
C GLY A 75 -25.72 -28.57 1.62
N GLU A 76 -25.71 -27.51 0.81
CA GLU A 76 -26.09 -27.51 -0.62
C GLU A 76 -24.90 -27.61 -1.57
N LEU A 77 -23.69 -27.81 -1.04
CA LEU A 77 -22.49 -27.95 -1.85
C LEU A 77 -22.38 -29.36 -2.43
N SER A 78 -22.03 -29.42 -3.72
CA SER A 78 -21.55 -30.65 -4.33
C SER A 78 -20.15 -31.02 -3.82
N GLU A 79 -19.71 -32.26 -4.05
CA GLU A 79 -18.37 -32.72 -3.68
C GLU A 79 -17.26 -31.85 -4.32
N ALA A 80 -17.44 -31.47 -5.59
CA ALA A 80 -16.48 -30.60 -6.28
C ALA A 80 -16.40 -29.21 -5.63
N GLU A 81 -17.54 -28.66 -5.21
CA GLU A 81 -17.59 -27.35 -4.55
C GLU A 81 -17.05 -27.40 -3.12
N HIS A 82 -17.18 -28.53 -2.42
CA HIS A 82 -16.50 -28.75 -1.14
C HIS A 82 -14.98 -28.76 -1.32
N GLN A 83 -14.47 -29.44 -2.34
CA GLN A 83 -13.03 -29.44 -2.64
C GLN A 83 -12.52 -28.05 -3.03
N GLU A 84 -13.33 -27.30 -3.80
CA GLU A 84 -13.05 -25.90 -4.12
C GLU A 84 -12.98 -25.03 -2.86
N LEU A 85 -13.94 -25.19 -1.94
CA LEU A 85 -13.96 -24.46 -0.66
C LEU A 85 -12.73 -24.80 0.20
N ILE A 86 -12.37 -26.07 0.33
CA ILE A 86 -11.17 -26.50 1.06
C ILE A 86 -9.92 -25.84 0.46
N GLY A 87 -9.80 -25.84 -0.87
CA GLY A 87 -8.67 -25.20 -1.55
C GLY A 87 -8.55 -23.70 -1.25
N TYR A 88 -9.68 -22.98 -1.22
CA TYR A 88 -9.70 -21.56 -0.84
C TYR A 88 -9.31 -21.34 0.63
N GLU A 89 -9.80 -22.17 1.56
CA GLU A 89 -9.45 -22.06 2.98
C GLU A 89 -7.96 -22.36 3.23
N ASP A 90 -7.43 -23.42 2.63
CA ASP A 90 -6.01 -23.78 2.74
C ASP A 90 -5.10 -22.66 2.23
N TRP A 91 -5.47 -22.06 1.11
CA TRP A 91 -4.73 -20.92 0.55
C TRP A 91 -4.79 -19.70 1.46
N LEU A 92 -5.96 -19.40 2.06
CA LEU A 92 -6.09 -18.28 3.00
C LEU A 92 -5.28 -18.50 4.27
N GLU A 93 -5.25 -19.72 4.80
CA GLU A 93 -4.46 -20.08 5.98
C GLU A 93 -2.95 -19.91 5.71
N GLN A 94 -2.45 -20.43 4.60
CA GLN A 94 -1.04 -20.24 4.20
C GLN A 94 -0.69 -18.76 4.10
N ARG A 95 -1.58 -17.98 3.47
CA ARG A 95 -1.36 -16.56 3.29
C ARG A 95 -1.39 -15.78 4.60
N ARG A 96 -2.27 -16.14 5.55
CA ARG A 96 -2.28 -15.54 6.89
C ARG A 96 -0.95 -15.71 7.59
N VAL A 97 -0.32 -16.89 7.46
CA VAL A 97 1.02 -17.15 7.99
C VAL A 97 2.05 -16.22 7.33
N GLU A 98 2.06 -16.15 6.00
CA GLU A 98 2.99 -15.27 5.26
C GLU A 98 2.82 -13.78 5.63
N GLN A 99 1.57 -13.31 5.76
CA GLN A 99 1.27 -11.95 6.18
C GLN A 99 1.74 -11.67 7.61
N LEU A 100 1.51 -12.60 8.54
CA LEU A 100 1.99 -12.47 9.92
C LEU A 100 3.52 -12.44 9.98
N GLU A 101 4.20 -13.31 9.23
CA GLU A 101 5.66 -13.28 9.12
C GLU A 101 6.16 -11.95 8.54
N ALA A 102 5.49 -11.42 7.51
CA ALA A 102 5.85 -10.14 6.92
C ALA A 102 5.67 -8.98 7.90
N LEU A 103 4.58 -8.98 8.68
CA LEU A 103 4.33 -8.01 9.74
C LEU A 103 5.40 -8.09 10.85
N ILE A 104 5.78 -9.29 11.27
CA ILE A 104 6.85 -9.50 12.25
C ILE A 104 8.19 -8.95 11.72
N LYS A 105 8.52 -9.23 10.46
CA LYS A 105 9.74 -8.73 9.81
C LYS A 105 9.76 -7.20 9.65
N LEU A 106 8.59 -6.58 9.48
CA LEU A 106 8.46 -5.12 9.36
C LEU A 106 8.50 -4.41 10.72
N ALA A 107 8.10 -5.09 11.79
CA ALA A 107 8.12 -4.55 13.15
C ALA A 107 9.47 -4.76 13.89
N ALA A 108 10.39 -5.54 13.33
CA ALA A 108 11.70 -5.89 13.90
C ALA A 108 12.81 -4.93 13.43
#